data_AF-A0A3B8V6P1-F1
#
_entry.id   AF-A0A3B8V6P1-F1
#
_cell.length_a   1.000
_cell.length_b   1.000
_cell.length_c   1.000
_cell.angle_alpha   90.00
_cell.angle_beta   90.00
_cell.angle_gamma   90.00
#
_symmetry.space_group_name_H-M   'P 1'
#
loop_
_entity.id
_entity.type
_entity.pdbx_description
1 polymer ?
#
loop_
_entity_poly.entity_id
_entity_poly.type
_entity_poly.pdbx_seq_one_letter_code
_entity_poly.pdbx_strand_id
1 'polypeptide(L)'
;PYVRKETASAVAEVLVLFYKYRFFSDLLPLPSLKQEERELLLTALVSADFQTDKKYTETRLSGLDEYRIDGVFFFRLQELKESWVRIASYVPNEFSPAALYSFVQFLSSEGEGRIFLQGESAYDEEYRPLKKSALIGEYSAPKEILLSGARLVYCFGEQTEETKDFLKKYYAEKTFFC
;
A
#
# COMPACT_ATOMS: atom_id res chain seq x y z
N PRO A 1 27.75 -6.33 -3.27
CA PRO A 1 26.85 -5.83 -4.35
C PRO A 1 25.36 -6.19 -4.13
N TYR A 2 25.06 -7.47 -3.88
CA TYR A 2 23.70 -7.98 -3.65
C TYR A 2 23.06 -7.39 -2.39
N VAL A 3 23.72 -7.52 -1.24
CA VAL A 3 23.24 -6.96 0.05
C VAL A 3 22.95 -5.46 -0.03
N ARG A 4 23.80 -4.68 -0.70
CA ARG A 4 23.59 -3.23 -0.87
C ARG A 4 22.31 -2.92 -1.65
N LYS A 5 22.01 -3.72 -2.69
CA LYS A 5 20.78 -3.55 -3.49
C LYS A 5 19.54 -3.90 -2.68
N GLU A 6 19.59 -4.98 -1.90
CA GLU A 6 18.50 -5.38 -1.02
C GLU A 6 18.25 -4.35 0.09
N THR A 7 19.31 -3.84 0.72
CA THR A 7 19.20 -2.77 1.73
C THR A 7 18.59 -1.50 1.12
N ALA A 8 19.04 -1.07 -0.05
CA ALA A 8 18.47 0.09 -0.73
C ALA A 8 16.98 -0.12 -1.06
N SER A 9 16.61 -1.31 -1.50
CA SER A 9 15.21 -1.67 -1.79
C SER A 9 14.34 -1.65 -0.53
N ALA A 10 14.84 -2.19 0.59
CA ALA A 10 14.14 -2.17 1.87
C ALA A 10 13.99 -0.73 2.41
N VAL A 11 15.04 0.08 2.32
CA VAL A 11 14.99 1.51 2.71
C VAL A 11 14.02 2.29 1.82
N ALA A 12 14.02 2.04 0.51
CA ALA A 12 13.05 2.64 -0.41
C ALA A 12 11.62 2.26 -0.07
N GLU A 13 11.38 1.00 0.30
CA GLU A 13 10.06 0.54 0.76
C GLU A 13 9.59 1.27 2.02
N VAL A 14 10.45 1.41 3.03
CA VAL A 14 10.12 2.19 4.23
C VAL A 14 9.83 3.65 3.87
N LEU A 15 10.68 4.28 3.06
CA LEU A 15 10.50 5.67 2.63
C LEU A 15 9.17 5.87 1.92
N VAL A 16 8.83 5.01 0.97
CA VAL A 16 7.61 5.16 0.18
C VAL A 16 6.38 4.82 1.00
N LEU A 17 6.34 3.68 1.71
CA LEU A 17 5.14 3.28 2.45
C LEU A 17 4.88 4.22 3.63
N PHE A 18 5.84 4.35 4.55
CA PHE A 18 5.63 5.11 5.78
C PHE A 18 5.46 6.60 5.51
N TYR A 19 6.35 7.22 4.70
CA TYR A 19 6.25 8.67 4.49
C TYR A 19 5.08 9.03 3.59
N LYS A 20 4.77 8.28 2.52
CA LYS A 20 3.61 8.60 1.65
C LYS A 20 2.31 8.46 2.43
N TYR A 21 2.17 7.39 3.21
CA TYR A 21 0.98 7.17 4.03
C TYR A 21 0.78 8.32 5.03
N ARG A 22 1.82 8.67 5.78
CA ARG A 22 1.77 9.79 6.73
C ARG A 22 1.51 11.12 6.03
N PHE A 23 2.16 11.35 4.90
CA PHE A 23 1.98 12.56 4.10
C PHE A 23 0.52 12.75 3.67
N PHE A 24 -0.12 11.69 3.15
CA PHE A 24 -1.53 11.74 2.81
C PHE A 24 -2.45 11.80 4.03
N SER A 25 -2.12 11.11 5.12
CA SER A 25 -2.90 11.20 6.37
C SER A 25 -2.93 12.63 6.91
N ASP A 26 -1.79 13.34 6.85
CA ASP A 26 -1.68 14.72 7.34
C ASP A 26 -2.37 15.72 6.37
N LEU A 27 -2.34 15.46 5.06
CA LEU A 27 -2.83 16.39 4.04
C LEU A 27 -4.31 16.21 3.69
N LEU A 28 -4.86 15.00 3.82
CA LEU A 28 -6.22 14.67 3.41
C LEU A 28 -7.17 14.59 4.62
N PRO A 29 -8.07 15.59 4.81
CA PRO A 29 -8.95 15.64 5.97
C PRO A 29 -10.08 14.59 5.93
N LEU A 30 -10.57 14.23 4.73
CA LEU A 30 -11.54 13.15 4.45
C LEU A 30 -12.71 13.03 5.46
N PRO A 31 -13.44 14.11 5.79
CA PRO A 31 -14.45 14.12 6.84
C PRO A 31 -15.66 13.22 6.57
N SER A 32 -15.92 12.86 5.31
CA SER A 32 -17.07 12.04 4.90
C SER A 32 -16.83 10.54 5.03
N LEU A 33 -15.62 10.11 5.42
CA LEU A 33 -15.25 8.71 5.60
C LEU A 33 -15.11 8.37 7.08
N LYS A 34 -15.53 7.16 7.46
CA LYS A 34 -15.20 6.60 8.78
C LYS A 34 -13.71 6.31 8.86
N GLN A 35 -13.19 6.10 10.08
CA GLN A 35 -11.78 5.83 10.30
C GLN A 35 -11.26 4.65 9.46
N GLU A 36 -11.95 3.51 9.46
CA GLU A 36 -11.57 2.33 8.65
C GLU A 36 -11.56 2.64 7.14
N GLU A 37 -12.56 3.36 6.64
CA GLU A 37 -12.66 3.75 5.24
C GLU A 37 -11.55 4.74 4.85
N ARG A 38 -11.20 5.66 5.75
CA ARG A 38 -10.09 6.59 5.60
C ARG A 38 -8.76 5.84 5.54
N GLU A 39 -8.52 4.91 6.45
CA GLU A 39 -7.31 4.09 6.43
C GLU A 39 -7.21 3.25 5.15
N LEU A 40 -8.34 2.72 4.67
CA LEU A 40 -8.41 1.97 3.43
C LEU A 40 -8.07 2.85 2.22
N LEU A 41 -8.64 4.06 2.14
CA LEU A 41 -8.34 5.02 1.08
C LEU A 41 -6.85 5.40 1.08
N LEU A 42 -6.29 5.72 2.25
CA LEU A 42 -4.86 6.06 2.37
C LEU A 42 -3.97 4.90 1.91
N THR A 43 -4.32 3.66 2.29
CA THR A 43 -3.62 2.46 1.85
C THR A 43 -3.71 2.28 0.33
N ALA A 44 -4.90 2.46 -0.24
CA ALA A 44 -5.16 2.37 -1.68
C ALA A 44 -4.40 3.44 -2.49
N LEU A 45 -4.32 4.67 -2.00
CA LEU A 45 -3.54 5.75 -2.62
C LEU A 45 -2.03 5.45 -2.60
N VAL A 46 -1.54 4.86 -1.51
CA VAL A 46 -0.14 4.43 -1.43
C VAL A 46 0.12 3.29 -2.40
N SER A 47 -0.76 2.28 -2.45
CA SER A 47 -0.58 1.11 -3.32
C SER A 47 -0.58 1.45 -4.80
N ALA A 48 -1.40 2.43 -5.23
CA ALA A 48 -1.58 2.79 -6.63
C ALA A 48 -0.27 3.11 -7.36
N ASP A 49 0.65 3.85 -6.73
CA ASP A 49 1.95 4.20 -7.35
C ASP A 49 3.16 3.54 -6.66
N PHE A 50 2.93 2.57 -5.76
CA PHE A 50 3.97 2.06 -4.87
C PHE A 50 5.22 1.59 -5.63
N GLN A 51 5.05 0.81 -6.70
CA GLN A 51 6.18 0.27 -7.48
C GLN A 51 6.97 1.37 -8.19
N THR A 52 6.27 2.37 -8.74
CA THR A 52 6.88 3.52 -9.43
C THR A 52 7.66 4.38 -8.44
N ASP A 53 7.06 4.71 -7.31
CA ASP A 53 7.67 5.52 -6.25
C ASP A 53 8.86 4.80 -5.61
N LYS A 54 8.76 3.49 -5.39
CA LYS A 54 9.85 2.65 -4.86
C LYS A 54 11.02 2.64 -5.80
N LYS A 55 10.78 2.37 -7.09
CA LYS A 55 11.84 2.38 -8.12
C LYS A 55 12.51 3.75 -8.23
N TYR A 56 11.74 4.84 -8.22
CA TYR A 56 12.29 6.19 -8.20
C TYR A 56 13.20 6.40 -6.98
N THR A 57 12.73 6.02 -5.80
CA THR A 57 13.48 6.17 -4.54
C THR A 57 14.76 5.35 -4.55
N GLU A 58 14.74 4.11 -5.04
CA GLU A 58 15.93 3.27 -5.20
C GLU A 58 17.02 3.95 -6.05
N THR A 59 16.63 4.64 -7.13
CA THR A 59 17.60 5.38 -7.96
C THR A 59 18.22 6.56 -7.20
N ARG A 60 17.46 7.26 -6.36
CA ARG A 60 17.93 8.39 -5.54
C ARG A 60 18.79 7.96 -4.34
N LEU A 61 18.65 6.71 -3.92
CA LEU A 61 19.48 6.06 -2.90
C LEU A 61 20.83 5.54 -3.45
N SER A 62 20.99 5.49 -4.77
CA SER A 62 22.23 4.99 -5.38
C SER A 62 23.45 5.85 -5.00
N GLY A 63 24.59 5.17 -4.80
CA GLY A 63 25.85 5.83 -4.42
C GLY A 63 25.94 6.33 -2.98
N LEU A 64 24.95 6.04 -2.13
CA LEU A 64 25.02 6.29 -0.70
C LEU A 64 25.58 5.05 0.02
N ASP A 65 26.58 5.26 0.88
CA ASP A 65 27.04 4.24 1.82
C ASP A 65 26.28 4.31 3.17
N GLU A 66 25.66 5.46 3.49
CA GLU A 66 24.83 5.67 4.68
C GLU A 66 23.46 6.27 4.31
N TYR A 67 22.40 5.73 4.92
CA TYR A 67 21.02 6.16 4.70
C TYR A 67 20.49 6.92 5.90
N ARG A 68 20.50 8.26 5.84
CA ARG A 68 19.75 9.10 6.78
C ARG A 68 18.35 9.29 6.24
N ILE A 69 17.39 8.52 6.74
CA ILE A 69 16.03 8.39 6.18
C ILE A 69 15.37 9.78 5.97
N ASP A 70 15.30 10.61 7.01
CA ASP A 70 14.74 11.97 6.89
C ASP A 70 15.52 12.84 5.90
N GLY A 71 16.86 12.77 5.93
CA GLY A 71 17.71 13.53 5.02
C GLY A 71 17.48 13.14 3.55
N VAL A 72 17.34 11.85 3.27
CA VAL A 72 16.99 11.38 1.93
C VAL A 72 15.62 11.93 1.54
N PHE A 73 14.62 11.81 2.40
CA PHE A 73 13.27 12.26 2.11
C PHE A 73 13.19 13.77 1.83
N PHE A 74 13.74 14.61 2.71
CA PHE A 74 13.62 16.06 2.60
C PHE A 74 14.50 16.69 1.51
N PHE A 75 15.64 16.08 1.19
CA PHE A 75 16.61 16.67 0.26
C PHE A 75 16.70 15.96 -1.09
N ARG A 76 16.49 14.64 -1.16
CA ARG A 76 16.66 13.86 -2.41
C ARG A 76 15.34 13.45 -3.07
N LEU A 77 14.22 13.52 -2.35
CA LEU A 77 12.90 13.09 -2.85
C LEU A 77 11.92 14.26 -3.02
N GLN A 78 12.42 15.48 -3.27
CA GLN A 78 11.58 16.67 -3.42
C GLN A 78 10.59 16.56 -4.58
N GLU A 79 11.05 16.12 -5.76
CA GLU A 79 10.17 15.89 -6.93
C GLU A 79 9.07 14.87 -6.63
N LEU A 80 9.40 13.82 -5.86
CA LEU A 80 8.44 12.80 -5.45
C LEU A 80 7.39 13.39 -4.51
N LYS A 81 7.82 14.20 -3.54
CA LYS A 81 6.93 14.91 -2.63
C LYS A 81 6.01 15.88 -3.36
N GLU A 82 6.51 16.62 -4.35
CA GLU A 82 5.68 17.48 -5.22
C GLU A 82 4.67 16.66 -6.01
N SER A 83 5.04 15.48 -6.50
CA SER A 83 4.11 14.55 -7.13
C SER A 83 2.98 14.15 -6.19
N TRP A 84 3.30 13.82 -4.94
CA TRP A 84 2.30 13.49 -3.93
C TRP A 84 1.39 14.68 -3.60
N VAL A 85 1.91 15.91 -3.54
CA VAL A 85 1.06 17.12 -3.41
C VAL A 85 0.08 17.22 -4.57
N ARG A 86 0.53 17.00 -5.81
CA ARG A 86 -0.34 17.01 -7.00
C ARG A 86 -1.42 15.93 -6.90
N ILE A 87 -1.05 14.70 -6.54
CA ILE A 87 -2.02 13.59 -6.36
C ILE A 87 -3.06 13.96 -5.31
N ALA A 88 -2.63 14.45 -4.14
CA ALA A 88 -3.53 14.84 -3.07
C ALA A 88 -4.49 15.97 -3.50
N SER A 89 -4.05 16.89 -4.37
CA SER A 89 -4.91 17.97 -4.89
C SER A 89 -6.06 17.47 -5.78
N TYR A 90 -5.96 16.26 -6.34
CA TYR A 90 -7.03 15.63 -7.11
C TYR A 90 -8.03 14.86 -6.23
N VAL A 91 -7.70 14.61 -4.96
CA VAL A 91 -8.61 13.93 -4.04
C VAL A 91 -9.64 14.95 -3.53
N PRO A 92 -10.93 14.79 -3.86
CA PRO A 92 -11.95 15.71 -3.37
C PRO A 92 -12.08 15.66 -1.85
N ASN A 93 -12.32 16.83 -1.24
CA ASN A 93 -12.54 16.93 0.22
C ASN A 93 -13.73 16.08 0.68
N GLU A 94 -14.79 15.99 -0.13
CA GLU A 94 -15.98 15.18 0.15
C GLU A 94 -15.89 13.80 -0.53
N PHE A 95 -14.76 13.12 -0.40
CA PHE A 95 -14.58 11.77 -0.93
C PHE A 95 -15.58 10.81 -0.26
N SER A 96 -16.53 10.27 -1.02
CA SER A 96 -17.64 9.49 -0.47
C SER A 96 -17.28 7.99 -0.35
N PRO A 97 -18.00 7.23 0.51
CA PRO A 97 -17.85 5.77 0.58
C PRO A 97 -18.09 5.06 -0.76
N ALA A 98 -18.98 5.60 -1.60
CA ALA A 98 -19.22 5.09 -2.94
C ALA A 98 -18.02 5.33 -3.88
N ALA A 99 -17.38 6.50 -3.79
CA ALA A 99 -16.15 6.77 -4.54
C ALA A 99 -15.01 5.85 -4.09
N LEU A 100 -14.90 5.56 -2.78
CA LEU A 100 -13.94 4.61 -2.24
C LEU A 100 -14.17 3.20 -2.79
N TYR A 101 -15.43 2.76 -2.81
CA TYR A 101 -15.78 1.48 -3.40
C TYR A 101 -15.31 1.39 -4.86
N SER A 102 -15.66 2.37 -5.68
CA SER A 102 -15.26 2.40 -7.09
C SER A 102 -13.74 2.45 -7.27
N PHE A 103 -13.03 3.21 -6.43
CA PHE A 103 -11.58 3.33 -6.51
C PHE A 103 -10.86 2.01 -6.17
N VAL A 104 -11.27 1.33 -5.10
CA VAL A 104 -10.69 0.03 -4.73
C VAL A 104 -11.04 -1.06 -5.76
N GLN A 105 -12.27 -1.02 -6.31
CA GLN A 105 -12.66 -1.92 -7.40
C GLN A 105 -11.81 -1.72 -8.66
N PHE A 106 -11.52 -0.47 -9.01
CA PHE A 106 -10.59 -0.14 -10.08
C PHE A 106 -9.19 -0.71 -9.81
N LEU A 107 -8.60 -0.43 -8.65
CA LEU A 107 -7.26 -0.92 -8.29
C LEU A 107 -7.16 -2.44 -8.30
N SER A 108 -8.13 -3.13 -7.72
CA SER A 108 -8.14 -4.61 -7.72
C SER A 108 -8.30 -5.21 -9.13
N SER A 109 -8.78 -4.44 -10.10
CA SER A 109 -8.98 -4.88 -11.49
C SER A 109 -7.74 -4.66 -12.34
N GLU A 110 -7.03 -3.55 -12.10
CA GLU A 110 -5.72 -3.24 -12.70
C GLU A 110 -4.56 -3.99 -12.03
N GLY A 111 -4.80 -4.54 -10.84
CA GLY A 111 -3.81 -5.30 -10.09
C GLY A 111 -3.24 -6.48 -10.87
N GLU A 112 -2.04 -6.90 -10.47
CA GLU A 112 -1.33 -8.03 -11.04
C GLU A 112 -0.93 -9.00 -9.91
N GLY A 113 -0.93 -10.29 -10.22
CA GLY A 113 -0.49 -11.32 -9.29
C GLY A 113 -1.55 -11.79 -8.28
N ARG A 114 -1.07 -12.62 -7.36
CA ARG A 114 -1.88 -13.43 -6.44
C ARG A 114 -1.35 -13.32 -5.02
N ILE A 115 -2.27 -13.27 -4.06
CA ILE A 115 -1.94 -13.40 -2.64
C ILE A 115 -2.59 -14.65 -2.08
N PHE A 116 -1.87 -15.29 -1.17
CA PHE A 116 -2.37 -16.40 -0.38
C PHE A 116 -2.60 -15.94 1.06
N LEU A 117 -3.77 -16.22 1.60
CA LEU A 117 -4.11 -15.99 3.00
C LEU A 117 -4.15 -17.32 3.73
N GLN A 118 -3.57 -17.37 4.92
CA GLN A 118 -3.66 -18.49 5.84
C GLN A 118 -3.92 -17.96 7.26
N GLY A 119 -5.13 -18.18 7.76
CA GLY A 119 -5.58 -17.53 9.00
C GLY A 119 -5.54 -16.01 8.87
N GLU A 120 -4.77 -15.35 9.72
CA GLU A 120 -4.56 -13.89 9.64
C GLU A 120 -3.40 -13.51 8.72
N SER A 121 -2.52 -14.44 8.33
CA SER A 121 -1.29 -14.11 7.61
C SER A 121 -1.47 -14.11 6.09
N ALA A 122 -0.82 -13.16 5.43
CA ALA A 122 -0.78 -13.01 3.98
C ALA A 122 0.61 -13.33 3.43
N TYR A 123 0.64 -13.94 2.24
CA TYR A 123 1.85 -14.40 1.58
C TYR A 123 1.85 -14.02 0.10
N ASP A 124 3.04 -13.80 -0.45
CA ASP A 124 3.26 -13.59 -1.89
C ASP A 124 3.28 -14.90 -2.69
N GLU A 125 3.54 -14.81 -4.00
CA GLU A 125 3.53 -15.95 -4.91
C GLU A 125 4.63 -17.00 -4.61
N GLU A 126 5.70 -16.56 -3.95
CA GLU A 126 6.78 -17.43 -3.47
C GLU A 126 6.56 -17.92 -2.03
N TYR A 127 5.35 -17.75 -1.47
CA TYR A 127 4.97 -18.12 -0.11
C TYR A 127 5.79 -17.40 0.98
N ARG A 128 6.29 -16.20 0.70
CA ARG A 128 6.98 -15.38 1.68
C ARG A 128 5.97 -14.53 2.44
N PRO A 129 6.11 -14.40 3.76
CA PRO A 129 5.17 -13.64 4.57
C PRO A 129 5.25 -12.14 4.24
N LEU A 130 4.09 -11.55 3.96
CA LEU A 130 3.92 -10.12 3.72
C LEU A 130 3.77 -9.36 5.04
N LYS A 131 4.43 -8.20 5.15
CA LYS A 131 4.45 -7.36 6.37
C LYS A 131 4.45 -5.86 6.07
N LYS A 132 4.00 -5.44 4.89
CA LYS A 132 4.05 -4.03 4.45
C LYS A 132 3.11 -3.15 5.26
N SER A 133 1.96 -3.67 5.66
CA SER A 133 0.95 -2.98 6.47
C SER A 133 1.49 -2.55 7.85
N ALA A 134 2.43 -3.32 8.41
CA ALA A 134 3.11 -2.98 9.65
C ALA A 134 3.97 -1.70 9.56
N LEU A 135 4.32 -1.27 8.34
CA LEU A 135 5.05 -0.01 8.11
C LEU A 135 4.13 1.22 8.11
N ILE A 136 2.81 1.04 8.08
CA ILE A 136 1.82 2.13 8.05
C ILE A 136 0.83 2.06 9.22
N GLY A 137 1.04 1.13 10.16
CA GLY A 137 0.17 0.91 11.31
C GLY A 137 0.26 -0.54 11.80
N GLU A 138 -0.86 -1.06 12.30
CA GLU A 138 -0.97 -2.47 12.66
C GLU A 138 -1.11 -3.36 11.42
N TYR A 139 -0.70 -4.62 11.60
CA TYR A 139 -0.82 -5.63 10.57
C TYR A 139 -2.31 -5.84 10.19
N SER A 140 -2.59 -5.90 8.89
CA SER A 140 -3.94 -6.14 8.38
C SER A 140 -3.89 -6.85 7.03
N ALA A 141 -4.51 -8.02 6.93
CA ALA A 141 -4.60 -8.78 5.68
C ALA A 141 -5.25 -7.96 4.54
N PRO A 142 -6.37 -7.24 4.75
CA PRO A 142 -6.89 -6.28 3.76
C PRO A 142 -5.86 -5.28 3.25
N LYS A 143 -5.03 -4.71 4.14
CA LYS A 143 -3.98 -3.76 3.75
C LYS A 143 -2.87 -4.46 2.96
N GLU A 144 -2.46 -5.67 3.32
CA GLU A 144 -1.45 -6.44 2.55
C GLU A 144 -1.91 -6.77 1.13
N ILE A 145 -3.21 -7.11 0.97
CA ILE A 145 -3.83 -7.36 -0.33
C ILE A 145 -3.68 -6.14 -1.24
N LEU A 146 -4.06 -4.96 -0.73
CA LEU A 146 -3.94 -3.71 -1.48
C LEU A 146 -2.49 -3.32 -1.76
N LEU A 147 -1.63 -3.32 -0.74
CA LEU A 147 -0.22 -2.91 -0.85
C LEU A 147 0.61 -3.81 -1.77
N SER A 148 0.14 -5.02 -2.03
CA SER A 148 0.78 -5.93 -2.99
C SER A 148 0.18 -5.85 -4.38
N GLY A 149 -0.86 -5.03 -4.59
CA GLY A 149 -1.51 -4.86 -5.88
C GLY A 149 -2.20 -6.14 -6.36
N ALA A 150 -2.62 -7.02 -5.44
CA ALA A 150 -3.11 -8.34 -5.80
C ALA A 150 -4.41 -8.26 -6.61
N ARG A 151 -4.46 -9.05 -7.68
CA ARG A 151 -5.68 -9.26 -8.46
C ARG A 151 -6.53 -10.37 -7.90
N LEU A 152 -5.89 -11.48 -7.51
CA LEU A 152 -6.57 -12.67 -7.00
C LEU A 152 -6.13 -12.96 -5.57
N VAL A 153 -7.09 -13.42 -4.75
CA VAL A 153 -6.84 -13.79 -3.36
C VAL A 153 -7.27 -15.24 -3.14
N TYR A 154 -6.36 -16.06 -2.64
CA TYR A 154 -6.59 -17.46 -2.32
C TYR A 154 -6.60 -17.62 -0.80
N CYS A 155 -7.70 -18.10 -0.24
CA CYS A 155 -7.89 -18.24 1.19
C CYS A 155 -7.76 -19.70 1.59
N PHE A 156 -6.76 -20.03 2.40
CA PHE A 156 -6.58 -21.34 3.01
C PHE A 156 -7.00 -21.30 4.47
N GLY A 157 -8.00 -22.09 4.82
CA GLY A 157 -8.57 -22.13 6.16
C GLY A 157 -9.43 -20.90 6.51
N GLU A 158 -9.84 -20.83 7.77
CA GLU A 158 -10.77 -19.80 8.23
C GLU A 158 -10.08 -18.42 8.34
N GLN A 159 -10.74 -17.41 7.76
CA GLN A 159 -10.32 -16.01 7.81
C GLN A 159 -11.07 -15.26 8.92
N THR A 160 -10.54 -14.13 9.37
CA THR A 160 -11.26 -13.24 10.30
C THR A 160 -12.50 -12.64 9.63
N GLU A 161 -13.51 -12.28 10.43
CA GLU A 161 -14.74 -11.66 9.90
C GLU A 161 -14.46 -10.35 9.16
N GLU A 162 -13.56 -9.51 9.69
CA GLU A 162 -13.10 -8.29 9.02
C GLU A 162 -12.55 -8.57 7.62
N THR A 163 -11.68 -9.58 7.49
CA THR A 163 -11.11 -9.99 6.20
C THR A 163 -12.19 -10.54 5.27
N LYS A 164 -13.11 -11.37 5.79
CA LYS A 164 -14.23 -11.90 4.99
C LYS A 164 -15.11 -10.78 4.45
N ASP A 165 -15.43 -9.78 5.26
CA ASP A 165 -16.27 -8.65 4.86
C ASP A 165 -15.56 -7.76 3.84
N PHE A 166 -14.26 -7.52 4.01
CA PHE A 166 -13.45 -6.84 3.01
C PHE A 166 -13.45 -7.61 1.68
N LEU A 167 -13.19 -8.92 1.69
CA LEU A 167 -13.14 -9.74 0.48
C LEU A 167 -14.49 -9.79 -0.23
N LYS A 168 -15.59 -9.98 0.50
CA LYS A 168 -16.95 -9.96 -0.06
C LYS A 168 -17.27 -8.61 -0.69
N LYS A 169 -16.81 -7.51 -0.10
CA LYS A 169 -17.10 -6.15 -0.60
C LYS A 169 -16.23 -5.79 -1.80
N TYR A 170 -14.93 -6.05 -1.76
CA TYR A 170 -13.97 -5.51 -2.72
C TYR A 170 -13.39 -6.55 -3.70
N TYR A 171 -13.47 -7.84 -3.36
CA TYR A 171 -12.82 -8.94 -4.10
C TYR A 171 -13.75 -10.14 -4.35
N ALA A 172 -15.08 -9.94 -4.38
CA ALA A 172 -16.08 -11.02 -4.40
C ALA A 172 -15.83 -12.09 -5.49
N GLU A 173 -15.57 -11.65 -6.72
CA GLU A 173 -15.34 -12.54 -7.89
C GLU A 173 -13.86 -12.93 -8.07
N LYS A 174 -12.99 -12.43 -7.19
CA LYS A 174 -11.53 -12.55 -7.26
C LYS A 174 -10.96 -13.37 -6.09
N THR A 175 -11.84 -13.87 -5.23
CA THR A 175 -11.49 -14.63 -4.02
C THR A 175 -11.82 -16.09 -4.21
N PHE A 176 -10.87 -16.97 -3.92
CA PHE A 176 -11.04 -18.43 -3.96
C PHE A 176 -10.82 -19.01 -2.58
N PHE A 177 -11.81 -19.72 -2.06
CA PHE A 177 -11.69 -20.46 -0.79
C PHE A 177 -11.25 -21.89 -1.11
N CYS A 178 -10.12 -22.30 -0.54
CA CYS A 178 -9.46 -23.58 -0.80
C CYS A 178 -9.43 -24.47 0.44
#